data_AF-A0AAP6ELP0-F1
#
_entry.id   AF-A0AAP6ELP0-F1
#
_cell.length_a   1.000
_cell.length_b   1.000
_cell.length_c   1.000
_cell.angle_alpha   90.00
_cell.angle_beta   90.00
_cell.angle_gamma   90.00
#
_symmetry.space_group_name_H-M   'P 1'
#
loop_
_entity.id
_entity.type
_entity.pdbx_description
1 polymer ?
#
loop_
_entity_poly.entity_id
_entity_poly.type
_entity_poly.pdbx_seq_one_letter_code
_entity_poly.pdbx_strand_id
1 'polypeptide(L)'
;ALAGWVAWDLGDHRRARAFYEVTKDCADVAGHPPLRALALAYASYGASTPEKAMRLLAQAVQDVRGLGNATAAAWIHGRYSEEAANLRDDTEALRALDRAQVAYDFADHTAEQAWVQFMTPYRLDSLSLSVYGQLGRQELTETADNAVRRLGESLPGSGVVVLGDLAAALLRGGDIDQGVYVSRQFVAAADARPNTM
;
A
#
# COMPACT_ATOMS: atom_id res chain seq x y z
N ALA A 1 -0.51 -8.86 -13.88
CA ALA A 1 -0.11 -7.70 -13.05
C ALA A 1 1.26 -7.87 -12.40
N LEU A 2 1.54 -8.92 -11.62
CA LEU A 2 2.84 -9.10 -10.92
C LEU A 2 4.07 -9.06 -11.86
N ALA A 3 3.99 -9.66 -13.04
CA ALA A 3 5.04 -9.54 -14.06
C ALA A 3 5.33 -8.06 -14.44
N GLY A 4 4.30 -7.21 -14.38
CA GLY A 4 4.44 -5.76 -14.56
C GLY A 4 5.19 -5.09 -13.43
N TRP A 5 4.94 -5.49 -12.19
CA TRP A 5 5.69 -5.00 -11.02
C TRP A 5 7.17 -5.39 -11.11
N VAL A 6 7.48 -6.66 -11.41
CA VAL A 6 8.87 -7.12 -11.58
C VAL A 6 9.56 -6.38 -12.73
N ALA A 7 8.88 -6.16 -13.86
CA ALA A 7 9.44 -5.38 -14.96
C ALA A 7 9.71 -3.92 -14.56
N TRP A 8 8.85 -3.35 -13.70
CA TRP A 8 9.04 -2.00 -13.16
C TRP A 8 10.28 -1.92 -12.26
N ASP A 9 10.45 -2.87 -11.34
CA ASP A 9 11.61 -2.95 -10.44
C ASP A 9 12.93 -3.13 -11.21
N LEU A 10 12.89 -3.79 -12.37
CA LEU A 10 14.01 -3.93 -13.29
C LEU A 10 14.24 -2.69 -14.19
N GLY A 11 13.45 -1.62 -14.03
CA GLY A 11 13.53 -0.39 -14.82
C GLY A 11 12.91 -0.47 -16.22
N ASP A 12 12.30 -1.60 -16.60
CA ASP A 12 11.60 -1.76 -17.88
C ASP A 12 10.14 -1.29 -17.78
N HIS A 13 9.97 0.02 -17.60
CA HIS A 13 8.65 0.65 -17.45
C HIS A 13 7.74 0.43 -18.67
N ARG A 14 8.33 0.21 -19.86
CA ARG A 14 7.56 -0.08 -21.08
C ARG A 14 6.91 -1.46 -21.00
N ARG A 15 7.67 -2.50 -20.62
CA ARG A 15 7.10 -3.84 -20.40
C ARG A 15 6.14 -3.86 -19.22
N ALA A 16 6.43 -3.13 -18.16
CA ALA A 16 5.53 -3.00 -17.02
C ALA A 16 4.13 -2.55 -17.46
N ARG A 17 4.07 -1.46 -18.24
CA ARG A 17 2.82 -0.95 -18.82
C ARG A 17 2.12 -1.98 -19.71
N ALA A 18 2.87 -2.66 -20.58
CA ALA A 18 2.28 -3.68 -21.45
C ALA A 18 1.63 -4.83 -20.65
N PHE A 19 2.27 -5.28 -19.57
CA PHE A 19 1.69 -6.31 -18.69
C PHE A 19 0.43 -5.83 -17.95
N TYR A 20 0.38 -4.55 -17.56
CA TYR A 20 -0.83 -3.98 -16.96
C TYR A 20 -1.98 -3.90 -17.98
N GLU A 21 -1.72 -3.48 -19.23
CA GLU A 21 -2.74 -3.47 -20.28
C GLU A 21 -3.27 -4.88 -20.58
N VAL A 22 -2.39 -5.87 -20.76
CA VAL A 22 -2.82 -7.27 -20.96
C VAL A 22 -3.67 -7.76 -19.79
N THR A 23 -3.34 -7.38 -18.55
CA THR A 23 -4.15 -7.76 -17.38
C THR A 23 -5.56 -7.15 -17.44
N LYS A 24 -5.69 -5.90 -17.91
CA LYS A 24 -6.98 -5.24 -18.09
C LYS A 24 -7.80 -5.92 -19.19
N ASP A 25 -7.18 -6.23 -20.33
CA ASP A 25 -7.84 -6.95 -21.43
C ASP A 25 -8.37 -8.32 -20.96
N CYS A 26 -7.56 -9.07 -20.18
CA CYS A 26 -7.99 -10.33 -19.58
C CYS A 26 -9.17 -10.14 -18.62
N ALA A 27 -9.18 -9.07 -17.82
CA ALA A 27 -10.28 -8.77 -16.90
C ALA A 27 -11.59 -8.51 -17.65
N ASP A 28 -11.52 -7.82 -18.79
CA ASP A 28 -12.68 -7.53 -19.63
C ASP A 28 -13.21 -8.82 -20.29
N VAL A 29 -12.33 -9.63 -20.88
CA VAL A 29 -12.69 -10.91 -21.50
C VAL A 29 -13.28 -11.90 -20.49
N ALA A 30 -12.73 -11.95 -19.27
CA ALA A 30 -13.20 -12.83 -18.21
C ALA A 30 -14.44 -12.30 -17.48
N GLY A 31 -14.86 -11.04 -17.71
CA GLY A 31 -15.90 -10.41 -16.92
C GLY A 31 -15.55 -10.33 -15.43
N HIS A 32 -14.27 -10.10 -15.11
CA HIS A 32 -13.73 -10.11 -13.74
C HIS A 32 -13.14 -8.74 -13.34
N PRO A 33 -13.99 -7.73 -13.04
CA PRO A 33 -13.54 -6.38 -12.71
C PRO A 33 -12.43 -6.29 -11.64
N PRO A 34 -12.41 -7.08 -10.55
CA PRO A 34 -11.34 -6.99 -9.56
C PRO A 34 -9.94 -7.22 -10.13
N LEU A 35 -9.81 -7.95 -11.25
CA LEU A 35 -8.52 -8.14 -11.92
C LEU A 35 -8.06 -6.87 -12.66
N ARG A 36 -9.01 -6.09 -13.19
CA ARG A 36 -8.74 -4.76 -13.75
C ARG A 36 -8.29 -3.80 -12.65
N ALA A 37 -8.95 -3.84 -11.49
CA ALA A 37 -8.57 -3.05 -10.32
C ALA A 37 -7.12 -3.31 -9.89
N LEU A 38 -6.71 -4.58 -9.87
CA LEU A 38 -5.32 -4.96 -9.59
C LEU A 38 -4.32 -4.29 -10.54
N ALA A 39 -4.61 -4.30 -11.85
CA ALA A 39 -3.75 -3.67 -12.84
C ALA A 39 -3.70 -2.14 -12.67
N LEU A 40 -4.84 -1.50 -12.40
CA LEU A 40 -4.94 -0.06 -12.17
C LEU A 40 -4.20 0.37 -10.89
N ALA A 41 -4.34 -0.40 -9.80
CA ALA A 41 -3.65 -0.14 -8.54
C ALA A 41 -2.14 -0.21 -8.71
N TYR A 42 -1.60 -1.24 -9.39
CA TYR A 42 -0.17 -1.30 -9.69
C TYR A 42 0.30 -0.19 -10.64
N ALA A 43 -0.46 0.11 -11.69
CA ALA A 43 -0.13 1.20 -12.61
C ALA A 43 -0.09 2.57 -11.92
N SER A 44 -0.83 2.75 -10.80
CA SER A 44 -0.83 4.01 -10.03
C SER A 44 0.54 4.37 -9.46
N TYR A 45 1.35 3.39 -9.05
CA TYR A 45 2.71 3.62 -8.55
C TYR A 45 3.64 4.22 -9.62
N GLY A 46 3.35 3.95 -10.89
CA GLY A 46 4.11 4.46 -12.02
C GLY A 46 3.51 5.71 -12.69
N ALA A 47 2.46 6.29 -12.10
CA ALA A 47 1.83 7.47 -12.66
C ALA A 47 2.75 8.69 -12.53
N SER A 48 2.75 9.55 -13.56
CA SER A 48 3.65 10.71 -13.59
C SER A 48 3.23 11.86 -12.67
N THR A 49 1.98 11.85 -12.18
CA THR A 49 1.46 12.85 -11.24
C THR A 49 0.47 12.19 -10.27
N PRO A 50 0.29 12.74 -9.05
CA PRO A 50 -0.70 12.23 -8.10
C PRO A 50 -2.13 12.20 -8.66
N GLU A 51 -2.56 13.20 -9.43
CA GLU A 51 -3.91 13.23 -10.01
C GLU A 51 -4.13 12.11 -11.02
N LYS A 52 -3.09 11.73 -11.77
CA LYS A 52 -3.15 10.57 -12.68
C LYS A 52 -3.30 9.28 -11.87
N ALA A 53 -2.52 9.11 -10.81
CA ALA A 53 -2.63 7.96 -9.91
C ALA A 53 -4.04 7.88 -9.31
N MET A 54 -4.54 8.98 -8.75
CA MET A 54 -5.89 9.08 -8.17
C MET A 54 -6.99 8.73 -9.16
N ARG A 55 -6.89 9.12 -10.44
CA ARG A 55 -7.87 8.70 -11.46
C ARG A 55 -7.88 7.19 -11.72
N LEU A 56 -6.70 6.55 -11.75
CA LEU A 56 -6.60 5.09 -11.89
C LEU A 56 -7.23 4.39 -10.69
N LEU A 57 -6.93 4.88 -9.48
CA LEU A 57 -7.44 4.34 -8.22
C LEU A 57 -8.95 4.57 -8.05
N ALA A 58 -9.46 5.71 -8.49
CA ALA A 58 -10.89 6.01 -8.50
C ALA A 58 -11.69 5.07 -9.43
N GLN A 59 -11.08 4.57 -10.52
CA GLN A 59 -11.68 3.49 -11.31
C GLN A 59 -11.52 2.14 -10.61
N ALA A 60 -10.32 1.86 -10.07
CA ALA A 60 -10.03 0.59 -9.40
C ALA A 60 -11.01 0.31 -8.24
N VAL A 61 -11.40 1.32 -7.47
CA VAL A 61 -12.37 1.13 -6.37
C VAL A 61 -13.77 0.75 -6.87
N GLN A 62 -14.17 1.19 -8.07
CA GLN A 62 -15.45 0.76 -8.66
C GLN A 62 -15.43 -0.71 -9.04
N ASP A 63 -14.24 -1.21 -9.38
CA ASP A 63 -14.01 -2.55 -9.88
C ASP A 63 -13.87 -3.61 -8.77
N VAL A 64 -13.80 -3.19 -7.49
CA VAL A 64 -13.70 -4.07 -6.31
C VAL A 64 -14.91 -3.97 -5.39
N ARG A 65 -16.09 -3.70 -5.96
CA ARG A 65 -17.35 -3.70 -5.19
C ARG A 65 -17.81 -5.14 -4.90
N GLY A 66 -18.53 -5.32 -3.79
CA GLY A 66 -19.17 -6.60 -3.44
C GLY A 66 -18.31 -7.51 -2.56
N LEU A 67 -18.84 -8.70 -2.29
CA LEU A 67 -18.25 -9.67 -1.36
C LEU A 67 -16.86 -10.15 -1.83
N GLY A 68 -15.95 -10.36 -0.87
CA GLY A 68 -14.60 -10.89 -1.13
C GLY A 68 -13.62 -9.89 -1.76
N ASN A 69 -13.90 -8.59 -1.67
CA ASN A 69 -13.09 -7.53 -2.26
C ASN A 69 -12.78 -6.38 -1.27
N ALA A 70 -13.16 -6.50 0.00
CA ALA A 70 -13.05 -5.41 0.97
C ALA A 70 -11.58 -5.10 1.30
N THR A 71 -10.72 -6.12 1.35
CA THR A 71 -9.27 -5.93 1.54
C THR A 71 -8.62 -5.29 0.31
N ALA A 72 -9.13 -5.57 -0.90
CA ALA A 72 -8.72 -4.85 -2.11
C ALA A 72 -9.12 -3.38 -2.09
N ALA A 73 -10.35 -3.10 -1.68
CA ALA A 73 -10.83 -1.73 -1.51
C ALA A 73 -10.00 -0.97 -0.47
N ALA A 74 -9.63 -1.62 0.65
CA ALA A 74 -8.75 -1.05 1.66
C ALA A 74 -7.40 -0.62 1.08
N TRP A 75 -6.74 -1.50 0.31
CA TRP A 75 -5.48 -1.16 -0.35
C TRP A 75 -5.62 0.03 -1.31
N ILE A 76 -6.64 0.00 -2.16
CA ILE A 76 -6.86 1.04 -3.18
C ILE A 76 -7.15 2.39 -2.52
N HIS A 77 -7.97 2.41 -1.46
CA HIS A 77 -8.26 3.62 -0.70
C HIS A 77 -7.03 4.15 0.04
N GLY A 78 -6.23 3.28 0.66
CA GLY A 78 -5.00 3.68 1.33
C GLY A 78 -3.95 4.19 0.34
N ARG A 79 -3.86 3.63 -0.86
CA ARG A 79 -3.00 4.18 -1.90
C ARG A 79 -3.53 5.52 -2.42
N TYR A 80 -4.84 5.67 -2.55
CA TYR A 80 -5.47 6.93 -2.96
C TYR A 80 -5.21 8.05 -1.94
N SER A 81 -5.25 7.75 -0.64
CA SER A 81 -4.96 8.73 0.41
C SER A 81 -3.52 9.23 0.38
N GLU A 82 -2.53 8.37 0.10
CA GLU A 82 -1.14 8.80 -0.09
C GLU A 82 -1.00 9.85 -1.21
N GLU A 83 -1.73 9.67 -2.32
CA GLU A 83 -1.68 10.60 -3.44
C GLU A 83 -2.43 11.92 -3.15
N ALA A 84 -3.55 11.86 -2.43
CA ALA A 84 -4.21 13.06 -1.94
C ALA A 84 -3.33 13.83 -0.95
N ALA A 85 -2.59 13.14 -0.08
CA ALA A 85 -1.65 13.74 0.85
C ALA A 85 -0.44 14.36 0.12
N ASN A 86 0.05 13.74 -0.97
CA ASN A 86 1.05 14.34 -1.86
C ASN A 86 0.58 15.67 -2.46
N LEU A 87 -0.73 15.83 -2.69
CA LEU A 87 -1.35 17.09 -3.16
C LEU A 87 -1.64 18.09 -2.04
N ARG A 88 -1.33 17.77 -0.78
CA ARG A 88 -1.71 18.57 0.40
C ARG A 88 -3.22 18.76 0.54
N ASP A 89 -4.01 17.80 0.06
CA ASP A 89 -5.46 17.76 0.29
C ASP A 89 -5.75 16.92 1.54
N ASP A 90 -5.58 17.54 2.71
CA ASP A 90 -5.78 16.91 4.01
C ASP A 90 -7.17 16.26 4.14
N THR A 91 -8.20 16.92 3.63
CA THR A 91 -9.59 16.46 3.79
C THR A 91 -9.81 15.18 2.99
N GLU A 92 -9.41 15.17 1.71
CA GLU A 92 -9.59 13.98 0.88
C GLU A 92 -8.65 12.85 1.29
N ALA A 93 -7.42 13.16 1.71
CA ALA A 93 -6.46 12.18 2.20
C ALA A 93 -6.98 11.45 3.44
N LEU A 94 -7.41 12.19 4.47
CA LEU A 94 -7.93 11.59 5.70
C LEU A 94 -9.24 10.83 5.46
N ARG A 95 -10.13 11.35 4.61
CA ARG A 95 -11.36 10.65 4.23
C ARG A 95 -11.07 9.36 3.46
N ALA A 96 -10.09 9.35 2.56
CA ALA A 96 -9.66 8.15 1.86
C ALA A 96 -9.02 7.13 2.81
N LEU A 97 -8.23 7.59 3.77
CA LEU A 97 -7.62 6.72 4.78
C LEU A 97 -8.66 6.07 5.70
N ASP A 98 -9.65 6.83 6.17
CA ASP A 98 -10.78 6.30 6.95
C ASP A 98 -11.55 5.22 6.17
N ARG A 99 -11.85 5.46 4.89
CA ARG A 99 -12.44 4.43 4.02
C ARG A 99 -11.57 3.18 3.89
N ALA A 100 -10.25 3.34 3.89
CA ALA A 100 -9.32 2.21 3.84
C ALA A 100 -9.40 1.36 5.11
N GLN A 101 -9.42 2.03 6.28
CA GLN A 101 -9.52 1.39 7.59
C GLN A 101 -10.85 0.65 7.75
N VAL A 102 -11.97 1.32 7.45
CA VAL A 102 -13.30 0.70 7.49
C VAL A 102 -13.39 -0.50 6.54
N ALA A 103 -12.89 -0.37 5.30
CA ALA A 103 -12.92 -1.50 4.37
C ALA A 103 -12.09 -2.69 4.87
N TYR A 104 -10.96 -2.44 5.54
CA TYR A 104 -10.13 -3.49 6.10
C TYR A 104 -10.79 -4.15 7.31
N ASP A 105 -11.32 -3.37 8.25
CA ASP A 105 -11.91 -3.87 9.51
C ASP A 105 -13.15 -4.73 9.29
N PHE A 106 -13.90 -4.47 8.21
CA PHE A 106 -15.10 -5.23 7.84
C PHE A 106 -14.84 -6.32 6.79
N ALA A 107 -13.58 -6.54 6.39
CA ALA A 107 -13.25 -7.59 5.43
C ALA A 107 -13.39 -8.99 6.04
N ASP A 108 -13.94 -9.93 5.27
CA ASP A 108 -13.81 -11.36 5.56
C ASP A 108 -12.50 -11.84 4.96
N HIS A 109 -11.39 -11.68 5.70
CA HIS A 109 -10.04 -12.01 5.24
C HIS A 109 -9.86 -13.47 4.77
N THR A 110 -10.82 -14.37 5.04
CA THR A 110 -10.79 -15.76 4.56
C THR A 110 -11.42 -15.94 3.17
N ALA A 111 -12.23 -14.99 2.73
CA ALA A 111 -12.96 -14.99 1.46
C ALA A 111 -12.47 -13.92 0.47
N GLU A 112 -11.40 -13.20 0.80
CA GLU A 112 -10.83 -12.16 -0.06
C GLU A 112 -10.10 -12.72 -1.29
N GLN A 113 -9.88 -11.85 -2.28
CA GLN A 113 -9.05 -12.16 -3.43
C GLN A 113 -7.64 -12.61 -3.01
N ALA A 114 -7.13 -13.69 -3.59
CA ALA A 114 -5.80 -14.21 -3.24
C ALA A 114 -4.66 -13.19 -3.45
N TRP A 115 -4.81 -12.29 -4.42
CA TRP A 115 -3.79 -11.28 -4.73
C TRP A 115 -3.71 -10.13 -3.72
N VAL A 116 -4.62 -10.03 -2.75
CA VAL A 116 -4.55 -9.02 -1.66
C VAL A 116 -4.02 -9.57 -0.34
N GLN A 117 -3.53 -10.81 -0.28
CA GLN A 117 -3.02 -11.39 0.98
C GLN A 117 -1.83 -10.63 1.59
N PHE A 118 -1.15 -9.78 0.82
CA PHE A 118 -0.11 -8.89 1.35
C PHE A 118 -0.68 -7.77 2.23
N MET A 119 -1.96 -7.43 2.08
CA MET A 119 -2.65 -6.48 2.94
C MET A 119 -2.90 -7.13 4.29
N THR A 120 -1.98 -6.84 5.20
CA THR A 120 -2.03 -7.20 6.61
C THR A 120 -2.27 -5.93 7.43
N PRO A 121 -2.54 -6.03 8.75
CA PRO A 121 -2.66 -4.84 9.58
C PRO A 121 -1.41 -3.97 9.49
N TYR A 122 -0.23 -4.58 9.38
CA TYR A 122 1.04 -3.90 9.19
C TYR A 122 1.12 -3.06 7.91
N ARG A 123 0.51 -3.56 6.82
CA ARG A 123 0.48 -2.80 5.56
C ARG A 123 -0.48 -1.62 5.64
N LEU A 124 -1.59 -1.77 6.36
CA LEU A 124 -2.51 -0.66 6.63
C LEU A 124 -1.87 0.39 7.54
N ASP A 125 -1.14 -0.03 8.58
CA ASP A 125 -0.37 0.85 9.46
C ASP A 125 0.65 1.67 8.63
N SER A 126 1.41 1.00 7.75
CA SER A 126 2.36 1.64 6.82
C SER A 126 1.72 2.73 5.94
N LEU A 127 0.55 2.45 5.34
CA LEU A 127 -0.19 3.44 4.55
C LEU A 127 -0.65 4.62 5.41
N SER A 128 -1.14 4.35 6.62
CA SER A 128 -1.59 5.37 7.57
C SER A 128 -0.45 6.31 7.97
N LEU A 129 0.71 5.73 8.31
CA LEU A 129 1.92 6.47 8.68
C LEU A 129 2.45 7.32 7.54
N SER A 130 2.42 6.81 6.30
CA SER A 130 2.81 7.55 5.10
C SER A 130 1.98 8.84 4.96
N VAL A 131 0.65 8.71 5.08
CA VAL A 131 -0.30 9.84 5.02
C VAL A 131 -0.08 10.80 6.19
N TYR A 132 -0.02 10.30 7.43
CA TYR A 132 0.17 11.13 8.61
C TYR A 132 1.49 11.87 8.58
N GLY A 133 2.57 11.22 8.16
CA GLY A 133 3.89 11.83 8.02
C GLY A 133 3.93 12.90 6.93
N GLN A 134 3.32 12.64 5.76
CA GLN A 134 3.20 13.64 4.70
C GLN A 134 2.44 14.88 5.19
N LEU A 135 1.33 14.69 5.91
CA LEU A 135 0.46 15.78 6.37
C LEU A 135 0.90 16.42 7.70
N GLY A 136 1.94 15.91 8.37
CA GLY A 136 2.38 16.44 9.68
C GLY A 136 1.35 16.24 10.79
N ARG A 137 0.67 15.09 10.80
CA ARG A 137 -0.40 14.72 11.73
C ARG A 137 0.14 14.23 13.07
N GLN A 138 -0.53 14.58 14.16
CA GLN A 138 -0.14 14.18 15.51
C GLN A 138 -0.36 12.67 15.75
N GLU A 139 -1.30 12.09 15.01
CA GLU A 139 -1.63 10.67 15.00
C GLU A 139 -0.45 9.79 14.56
N LEU A 140 0.59 10.38 13.93
CA LEU A 140 1.79 9.67 13.47
C LEU A 140 2.47 8.87 14.58
N THR A 141 2.79 9.50 15.71
CA THR A 141 3.58 8.88 16.78
C THR A 141 2.81 7.73 17.42
N GLU A 142 1.53 7.93 17.76
CA GLU A 142 0.71 6.86 18.34
C GLU A 142 0.54 5.69 17.36
N THR A 143 0.33 5.97 16.08
CA THR A 143 0.23 4.93 15.05
C THR A 143 1.54 4.15 14.91
N ALA A 144 2.68 4.84 15.02
CA ALA A 144 3.99 4.21 14.92
C ALA A 144 4.28 3.29 16.11
N ASP A 145 3.97 3.73 17.32
CA ASP A 145 4.10 2.93 18.54
C ASP A 145 3.24 1.67 18.47
N ASN A 146 2.01 1.81 17.97
CA ASN A 146 1.10 0.68 17.74
C ASN A 146 1.65 -0.30 16.70
N ALA A 147 2.19 0.20 15.60
CA ALA A 147 2.79 -0.61 14.55
C ALA A 147 4.01 -1.41 15.06
N VAL A 148 4.94 -0.75 15.78
CA VAL A 148 6.12 -1.39 16.39
C VAL A 148 5.69 -2.47 17.39
N ARG A 149 4.74 -2.14 18.27
CA ARG A 149 4.23 -3.09 19.27
C ARG A 149 3.57 -4.30 18.63
N ARG A 150 2.84 -4.11 17.52
CA ARG A 150 2.22 -5.20 16.76
C ARG A 150 3.25 -6.09 16.08
N LEU A 151 4.38 -5.53 15.63
CA LEU A 151 5.45 -6.30 15.00
C LEU A 151 6.15 -7.21 16.02
N GLY A 152 6.22 -6.78 17.29
CA GLY A 152 6.78 -7.57 18.39
C GLY A 152 8.26 -7.93 18.19
N GLU A 153 8.76 -8.87 18.98
CA GLU A 153 10.17 -9.31 18.94
C GLU A 153 10.47 -10.36 17.86
N SER A 154 9.45 -11.11 17.42
CA SER A 154 9.58 -12.14 16.39
C SER A 154 8.97 -11.65 15.07
N LEU A 155 9.71 -10.82 14.35
CA LEU A 155 9.29 -10.32 13.04
C LEU A 155 9.04 -11.47 12.07
N PRO A 156 7.79 -11.66 11.57
CA PRO A 156 7.52 -12.60 10.48
C PRO A 156 8.36 -12.27 9.23
N GLY A 157 8.44 -13.21 8.27
CA GLY A 157 9.07 -13.01 6.95
C GLY A 157 8.81 -11.64 6.33
N SER A 158 7.53 -11.25 6.34
CA SER A 158 6.98 -10.00 5.79
C SER A 158 7.21 -8.74 6.64
N GLY A 159 7.66 -8.87 7.89
CA GLY A 159 7.85 -7.74 8.81
C GLY A 159 9.00 -6.80 8.43
N VAL A 160 9.99 -7.30 7.67
CA VAL A 160 11.17 -6.50 7.28
C VAL A 160 10.78 -5.34 6.35
N VAL A 161 9.95 -5.58 5.33
CA VAL A 161 9.48 -4.53 4.42
C VAL A 161 8.67 -3.47 5.19
N VAL A 162 7.83 -3.90 6.13
CA VAL A 162 7.04 -3.01 6.99
C VAL A 162 7.94 -2.10 7.82
N LEU A 163 9.04 -2.62 8.39
CA LEU A 163 9.99 -1.79 9.13
C LEU A 163 10.64 -0.72 8.25
N GLY A 164 10.96 -1.06 7.00
CA GLY A 164 11.47 -0.09 6.03
C GLY A 164 10.46 1.02 5.74
N ASP A 165 9.20 0.66 5.48
CA ASP A 165 8.13 1.63 5.23
C ASP A 165 7.86 2.51 6.45
N LEU A 166 7.79 1.93 7.65
CA LEU A 166 7.61 2.63 8.92
C LEU A 166 8.74 3.62 9.19
N ALA A 167 10.00 3.19 9.01
CA ALA A 167 11.15 4.07 9.14
C ALA A 167 11.08 5.25 8.17
N ALA A 168 10.75 4.99 6.90
CA ALA A 168 10.62 6.03 5.89
C ALA A 168 9.47 7.02 6.19
N ALA A 169 8.37 6.55 6.76
CA ALA A 169 7.25 7.39 7.16
C ALA A 169 7.61 8.29 8.36
N LEU A 170 8.23 7.72 9.40
CA LEU A 170 8.68 8.46 10.59
C LEU A 170 9.69 9.55 10.25
N LEU A 171 10.72 9.19 9.46
CA LEU A 171 11.73 10.15 9.02
C LEU A 171 11.13 11.28 8.18
N ARG A 172 10.17 10.98 7.29
CA ARG A 172 9.44 12.00 6.51
C ARG A 172 8.55 12.88 7.39
N GLY A 173 7.92 12.30 8.41
CA GLY A 173 7.07 13.01 9.35
C GLY A 173 7.81 13.84 10.40
N GLY A 174 9.14 13.75 10.45
CA GLY A 174 9.98 14.53 11.36
C GLY A 174 10.26 13.88 12.71
N ASP A 175 9.78 12.66 12.95
CA ASP A 175 10.13 11.88 14.14
C ASP A 175 11.46 11.14 13.90
N ILE A 176 12.54 11.92 13.95
CA ILE A 176 13.88 11.46 13.55
C ILE A 176 14.40 10.37 14.50
N ASP A 177 14.20 10.52 15.80
CA ASP A 177 14.71 9.58 16.80
C ASP A 177 14.06 8.20 16.64
N GLN A 178 12.72 8.16 16.55
CA GLN A 178 12.00 6.90 16.33
C GLN A 178 12.30 6.34 14.94
N GLY A 179 12.38 7.20 13.92
CA GLY A 179 12.72 6.80 12.54
C GLY A 179 14.10 6.12 12.45
N VAL A 180 15.12 6.65 13.13
CA VAL A 180 16.45 6.04 13.21
C VAL A 180 16.42 4.73 13.99
N TYR A 181 15.67 4.66 15.09
CA TYR A 181 15.50 3.42 15.85
C TYR A 181 14.92 2.30 14.99
N VAL A 182 13.80 2.56 14.30
CA VAL A 182 13.16 1.58 13.41
C VAL A 182 14.07 1.23 12.23
N SER A 183 14.81 2.19 11.67
CA SER A 183 15.79 1.94 10.59
C SER A 183 16.85 0.93 11.01
N ARG A 184 17.33 0.98 12.26
CA ARG A 184 18.30 0.00 12.78
C ARG A 184 17.68 -1.39 12.90
N GLN A 185 16.43 -1.48 13.35
CA GLN A 185 15.70 -2.74 13.41
C GLN A 185 15.50 -3.33 12.00
N PHE A 186 15.16 -2.49 11.02
CA PHE A 186 15.06 -2.88 9.61
C PHE A 186 16.37 -3.47 9.09
N VAL A 187 17.50 -2.77 9.25
CA VAL A 187 18.82 -3.24 8.80
C VAL A 187 19.19 -4.56 9.48
N ALA A 188 19.05 -4.65 10.80
CA ALA A 188 19.35 -5.89 11.53
C ALA A 188 18.50 -7.08 11.04
N ALA A 189 17.21 -6.85 10.76
CA ALA A 189 16.32 -7.88 10.25
C ALA A 189 16.60 -8.26 8.79
N ALA A 190 17.03 -7.31 7.96
CA ALA A 190 17.47 -7.55 6.59
C ALA A 190 18.79 -8.34 6.54
N ASP A 191 19.78 -7.97 7.37
CA ASP A 191 21.09 -8.64 7.44
C ASP A 191 20.98 -10.08 7.96
N ALA A 192 20.06 -10.34 8.90
CA ALA A 192 19.79 -11.68 9.40
C ALA A 192 19.16 -12.60 8.34
N ARG A 193 18.77 -12.06 7.18
CA ARG A 193 18.14 -12.79 6.07
C ARG A 193 18.80 -12.42 4.74
N PRO A 194 20.03 -12.89 4.46
CA PRO A 194 20.67 -12.67 3.17
C PRO A 194 19.88 -13.43 2.08
N ASN A 195 18.98 -12.71 1.41
CA ASN A 195 18.28 -13.05 0.17
C ASN A 195 17.64 -14.45 0.09
N THR A 196 16.36 -14.56 0.46
CA THR A 196 15.45 -15.39 -0.35
C THR A 196 14.80 -14.47 -1.38
N MET A 197 15.34 -14.50 -2.61
CA MET A 197 14.58 -14.12 -3.80
C MET A 197 13.30 -14.94 -3.91
#